data_AF-A0A852R9V2-F1
#
_entry.id   AF-A0A852R9V2-F1
#
_cell.length_a   1.000
_cell.length_b   1.000
_cell.length_c   1.000
_cell.angle_alpha   90.00
_cell.angle_beta   90.00
_cell.angle_gamma   90.00
#
_symmetry.space_group_name_H-M   'P 1'
#
loop_
_entity.id
_entity.type
_entity.pdbx_description
1 polymer ?
#
loop_
_entity_poly.entity_id
_entity_poly.type
_entity_poly.pdbx_seq_one_letter_code
_entity_poly.pdbx_strand_id
1 'polypeptide(L)'
;MAAPKLRAVKPGEKPRAKPLTIVEAVEAGDRLAEMVATHKRIAKAVQDEDTPARDLASLTRRQLEISKEIESLRRQLEEEAVQDADTSDEEWSEEAI
;
A
#
# COMPACT_ATOMS: atom_id res chain seq x y z
N MET A 1 10.16 -21.47 22.34
CA MET A 1 9.33 -20.70 21.38
C MET A 1 7.87 -20.98 21.68
N ALA A 2 7.03 -19.95 21.83
CA ALA A 2 5.60 -20.14 22.08
C ALA A 2 4.90 -20.64 20.81
N ALA A 3 3.99 -21.60 20.93
CA ALA A 3 3.25 -22.13 19.80
C ALA A 3 2.33 -21.05 19.17
N PRO A 4 2.22 -20.98 17.83
CA PRO A 4 1.35 -20.01 17.17
C PRO A 4 -0.12 -20.28 17.53
N LYS A 5 -0.85 -19.23 17.94
CA LYS A 5 -2.30 -19.29 18.19
C LYS A 5 -3.04 -19.37 16.85
N LEU A 6 -3.32 -20.59 16.40
CA LEU A 6 -4.10 -20.83 15.20
C LEU A 6 -5.60 -20.75 15.50
N ARG A 7 -6.38 -20.23 14.54
CA ARG A 7 -7.84 -20.19 14.54
C ARG A 7 -8.37 -21.10 13.43
N ALA A 8 -9.52 -21.75 13.65
CA ALA A 8 -10.24 -22.44 12.59
C ALA A 8 -10.77 -21.47 11.54
N VAL A 9 -10.51 -21.75 10.27
CA VAL A 9 -11.07 -21.02 9.12
C VAL A 9 -12.52 -21.44 8.87
N LYS A 10 -13.40 -20.49 8.50
CA LYS A 10 -14.78 -20.82 8.12
C LYS A 10 -14.84 -21.38 6.68
N PRO A 11 -15.87 -22.17 6.33
CA PRO A 11 -16.10 -22.57 4.93
C PRO A 11 -16.21 -21.32 4.03
N GLY A 12 -15.39 -21.26 2.97
CA GLY A 12 -15.36 -20.15 2.02
C GLY A 12 -14.46 -18.95 2.43
N GLU A 13 -13.80 -18.99 3.59
CA GLU A 13 -12.85 -17.95 3.98
C GLU A 13 -11.61 -18.00 3.06
N LYS A 14 -11.46 -16.98 2.19
CA LYS A 14 -10.28 -16.85 1.34
C LYS A 14 -9.11 -16.29 2.15
N PRO A 15 -7.88 -16.81 1.96
CA PRO A 15 -6.71 -16.24 2.61
C PRO A 15 -6.54 -14.79 2.17
N ARG A 16 -6.07 -13.93 3.09
CA ARG A 16 -5.65 -12.58 2.71
C ARG A 16 -4.57 -12.68 1.63
N ALA A 17 -4.71 -11.88 0.59
CA ALA A 17 -3.69 -11.77 -0.45
C ALA A 17 -2.34 -11.43 0.19
N LYS A 18 -1.28 -12.09 -0.28
CA LYS A 18 0.07 -11.74 0.14
C LYS A 18 0.40 -10.35 -0.41
N PRO A 19 1.07 -9.49 0.37
CA PRO A 19 1.55 -8.21 -0.16
C PRO A 19 2.56 -8.48 -1.26
N LEU A 20 2.48 -7.70 -2.35
CA LEU A 20 3.40 -7.78 -3.47
C LEU A 20 4.84 -7.47 -3.02
N THR A 21 5.80 -8.12 -3.66
CA THR A 21 7.20 -7.67 -3.63
C THR A 21 7.38 -6.41 -4.46
N ILE A 22 8.55 -5.77 -4.34
CA ILE A 22 8.86 -4.55 -5.10
C ILE A 22 8.77 -4.83 -6.61
N VAL A 23 9.35 -5.94 -7.07
CA VAL A 23 9.37 -6.30 -8.50
C VAL A 23 7.96 -6.61 -9.00
N GLU A 24 7.21 -7.45 -8.27
CA GLU A 24 5.83 -7.78 -8.65
C GLU A 24 4.93 -6.54 -8.69
N ALA A 25 5.12 -5.57 -7.77
CA ALA A 25 4.36 -4.33 -7.77
C ALA A 25 4.69 -3.44 -8.97
N VAL A 26 5.97 -3.36 -9.35
CA VAL A 26 6.39 -2.64 -10.56
C VAL A 26 5.81 -3.28 -11.81
N GLU A 27 5.88 -4.61 -11.92
CA GLU A 27 5.31 -5.35 -13.05
C GLU A 27 3.78 -5.20 -13.14
N ALA A 28 3.10 -5.14 -12.00
CA ALA A 28 1.66 -4.90 -11.93
C ALA A 28 1.26 -3.43 -12.17
N GLY A 29 2.21 -2.50 -12.20
CA GLY A 29 1.94 -1.06 -12.27
C GLY A 29 1.27 -0.49 -11.01
N ASP A 30 1.31 -1.21 -9.88
CA ASP A 30 0.73 -0.76 -8.62
C ASP A 30 1.75 0.08 -7.84
N ARG A 31 1.66 1.39 -8.04
CA ARG A 31 2.56 2.36 -7.42
C ARG A 31 2.48 2.37 -5.90
N LEU A 32 1.29 2.19 -5.33
CA LEU A 32 1.13 2.17 -3.88
C LEU A 32 1.80 0.92 -3.30
N ALA A 33 1.59 -0.25 -3.92
CA ALA A 33 2.23 -1.48 -3.48
C ALA A 33 3.76 -1.43 -3.64
N GLU A 34 4.28 -0.83 -4.71
CA GLU A 34 5.72 -0.62 -4.93
C GLU A 34 6.33 0.19 -3.77
N MET A 35 5.69 1.30 -3.41
CA MET A 35 6.15 2.20 -2.35
C MET A 35 6.06 1.53 -0.98
N VAL A 36 4.98 0.79 -0.69
CA VAL A 36 4.81 0.03 0.55
C VAL A 36 5.87 -1.08 0.68
N ALA A 37 6.13 -1.82 -0.40
CA ALA A 37 7.15 -2.87 -0.41
C ALA A 37 8.56 -2.29 -0.21
N THR A 38 8.85 -1.16 -0.85
CA THR A 38 10.12 -0.43 -0.69
C THR A 38 10.28 0.11 0.73
N HIS A 39 9.24 0.73 1.29
CA HIS A 39 9.23 1.20 2.67
C HIS A 39 9.55 0.09 3.66
N LYS A 40 8.94 -1.09 3.48
CA LYS A 40 9.19 -2.28 4.31
C LYS A 40 10.64 -2.76 4.22
N ARG A 41 11.25 -2.70 3.02
CA ARG A 41 12.66 -3.05 2.83
C ARG A 41 13.58 -2.08 3.56
N ILE A 42 13.33 -0.78 3.46
CA ILE A 42 14.12 0.25 4.16
C ILE A 42 13.96 0.14 5.66
N ALA A 43 12.74 -0.04 6.16
CA ALA A 43 12.48 -0.20 7.59
C ALA A 43 13.29 -1.36 8.21
N LYS A 44 13.44 -2.48 7.48
CA LYS A 44 14.30 -3.58 7.91
C LYS A 44 15.78 -3.18 8.01
N ALA A 45 16.30 -2.45 7.01
CA ALA A 45 17.67 -1.96 7.05
C ALA A 45 17.89 -0.96 8.19
N VAL A 46 16.95 -0.03 8.42
CA VAL A 46 17.01 0.92 9.53
C VAL A 46 16.98 0.23 10.90
N GLN A 47 16.26 -0.89 11.02
CA GLN A 47 16.17 -1.68 12.26
C GLN A 47 17.41 -2.56 12.49
N ASP A 48 18.17 -2.87 11.45
CA ASP A 48 19.34 -3.74 11.52
C ASP A 48 20.51 -3.00 12.19
N GLU A 49 21.02 -3.54 13.30
CA GLU A 49 22.13 -2.97 14.07
C GLU A 49 23.46 -3.02 13.28
N ASP A 50 23.55 -3.89 12.28
CA ASP A 50 24.73 -4.00 11.40
C ASP A 50 24.74 -2.92 10.30
N THR A 51 23.66 -2.12 10.17
CA THR A 51 23.59 -1.04 9.18
C THR A 51 24.57 0.09 9.52
N PRO A 52 25.48 0.48 8.61
CA PRO A 52 26.43 1.55 8.87
C PRO A 52 25.74 2.87 9.23
N ALA A 53 26.22 3.55 10.26
CA ALA A 53 25.66 4.83 10.71
C ALA A 53 25.61 5.91 9.59
N ARG A 54 26.56 5.86 8.65
CA ARG A 54 26.57 6.73 7.47
C ARG A 54 25.32 6.52 6.59
N ASP A 55 24.92 5.26 6.42
CA ASP A 55 23.81 4.89 5.57
C ASP A 55 22.47 5.07 6.32
N LEU A 56 22.47 4.89 7.64
CA LEU A 56 21.28 5.06 8.51
C LEU A 56 20.63 6.45 8.36
N ALA A 57 21.43 7.53 8.33
CA ALA A 57 20.90 8.87 8.13
C ALA A 57 20.19 9.04 6.77
N SER A 58 20.73 8.44 5.71
CA SER A 58 20.13 8.48 4.38
C SER A 58 18.85 7.64 4.29
N LEU A 59 18.86 6.45 4.92
CA LEU A 59 17.74 5.52 4.92
C LEU A 59 16.56 6.04 5.74
N THR A 60 16.81 6.64 6.91
CA THR A 60 15.75 7.26 7.75
C THR A 60 15.09 8.45 7.07
N ARG A 61 15.87 9.30 6.37
CA ARG A 61 15.28 10.36 5.54
C ARG A 61 14.41 9.78 4.42
N ARG A 62 14.91 8.79 3.68
CA ARG A 62 14.16 8.15 2.60
C ARG A 62 12.89 7.46 3.12
N GLN A 63 12.94 6.89 4.32
CA GLN A 63 11.78 6.29 4.98
C GLN A 63 10.68 7.31 5.23
N LEU A 64 11.02 8.50 5.76
CA LEU A 64 10.07 9.59 5.96
C LEU A 64 9.44 10.09 4.66
N GLU A 65 10.25 10.24 3.60
CA GLU A 65 9.77 10.66 2.28
C GLU A 65 8.76 9.67 1.70
N ILE A 66 9.10 8.37 1.73
CA ILE A 66 8.21 7.31 1.23
C ILE A 66 6.94 7.21 2.08
N SER A 67 7.03 7.38 3.40
CA SER A 67 5.85 7.35 4.28
C SER A 67 4.84 8.44 3.90
N LYS A 68 5.32 9.66 3.66
CA LYS A 68 4.46 10.77 3.23
C LYS A 68 3.84 10.52 1.86
N GLU A 69 4.61 9.96 0.92
CA GLU A 69 4.10 9.61 -0.41
C GLU A 69 3.00 8.54 -0.32
N ILE A 70 3.18 7.51 0.52
CA ILE A 70 2.16 6.48 0.76
C ILE A 70 0.87 7.11 1.33
N GLU A 71 0.98 8.04 2.27
CA GLU A 71 -0.18 8.75 2.82
C GLU A 71 -0.89 9.58 1.76
N SER A 72 -0.14 10.27 0.90
CA SER A 72 -0.68 11.03 -0.22
C SER A 72 -1.44 10.14 -1.21
N LEU A 73 -0.81 9.03 -1.66
CA LEU A 73 -1.43 8.09 -2.60
C LEU A 73 -2.68 7.44 -2.02
N ARG A 74 -2.68 7.08 -0.73
CA ARG A 74 -3.86 6.53 -0.06
C ARG A 74 -5.00 7.52 -0.01
N ARG A 75 -4.70 8.79 0.27
CA ARG A 75 -5.71 9.85 0.27
C ARG A 75 -6.29 10.05 -1.13
N GLN A 76 -5.44 10.11 -2.16
CA GLN A 76 -5.89 10.23 -3.55
C GLN A 76 -6.82 9.08 -3.95
N LEU A 77 -6.47 7.84 -3.62
CA LEU A 77 -7.31 6.67 -3.90
C LEU A 77 -8.65 6.71 -3.14
N GLU A 78 -8.66 7.21 -1.91
CA GLU A 78 -9.89 7.39 -1.14
C GLU A 78 -10.77 8.50 -1.73
N GLU A 79 -10.18 9.63 -2.12
CA GLU A 79 -10.87 10.74 -2.77
C GLU A 79 -11.44 10.33 -4.13
N GLU A 80 -10.67 9.62 -4.96
CA GLU A 80 -11.13 9.08 -6.25
C GLU A 80 -12.30 8.09 -6.06
N ALA A 81 -12.20 7.19 -5.08
CA ALA A 81 -13.27 6.24 -4.79
C ALA A 81 -14.57 6.93 -4.30
N VAL A 82 -14.45 8.05 -3.59
CA VAL A 82 -15.60 8.86 -3.17
C VAL A 82 -16.20 9.62 -4.36
N GLN A 83 -15.36 10.21 -5.22
CA GLN A 83 -15.83 10.94 -6.41
C GLN A 83 -16.56 10.03 -7.40
N ASP A 84 -16.01 8.84 -7.68
CA ASP A 84 -16.62 7.85 -8.57
C ASP A 84 -17.98 7.36 -8.04
N ALA A 85 -18.13 7.29 -6.71
CA ALA A 85 -19.40 6.95 -6.07
C ALA A 85 -20.45 8.08 -6.12
N ASP A 86 -20.02 9.35 -6.24
CA ASP A 86 -20.90 10.53 -6.26
C ASP A 86 -21.33 10.91 -7.69
N THR A 87 -20.63 10.42 -8.72
CA THR A 87 -21.08 10.52 -10.11
C THR A 87 -22.15 9.47 -10.41
N SER A 88 -23.38 9.72 -9.99
CA SER A 88 -24.54 8.99 -10.50
C SER A 88 -24.75 9.35 -11.97
N ASP A 89 -24.93 8.36 -12.85
CA ASP A 89 -25.41 8.58 -14.22
C ASP A 89 -26.73 9.37 -14.15
N GLU A 90 -26.71 10.64 -14.52
CA GLU A 90 -27.94 11.39 -14.73
C GLU A 90 -28.72 10.71 -15.86
N GLU A 91 -29.98 10.35 -15.62
CA GLU A 91 -30.85 9.81 -16.67
C GLU A 91 -30.95 10.82 -17.81
N TRP A 92 -30.34 10.48 -18.94
CA TRP A 92 -30.46 11.22 -20.19
C TRP A 92 -31.94 11.53 -20.50
N SER A 93 -32.33 12.80 -20.49
CA SER A 93 -33.68 13.23 -20.83
C SER A 93 -33.75 13.67 -22.30
N GLU A 94 -34.57 12.97 -23.08
CA GLU A 94 -34.83 13.27 -24.50
C GLU A 94 -35.61 14.59 -24.69
N GLU A 95 -36.10 15.20 -23.60
CA GLU A 95 -36.92 16.42 -23.61
C GLU A 95 -36.10 17.70 -23.88
N ALA A 96 -34.77 17.58 -23.97
CA ALA A 96 -33.84 18.68 -24.27
C ALA A 96 -33.37 18.74 -25.73
N ILE A 97 -34.00 17.99 -26.65
CA ILE A 97 -33.69 17.96 -28.09
C ILE A 97 -34.83 18.61 -28.90
#